data_AF-G1WG87-F1
#
_entry.id   AF-G1WG87-F1
#
_cell.length_a   1.000
_cell.length_b   1.000
_cell.length_c   1.000
_cell.angle_alpha   90.00
_cell.angle_beta   90.00
_cell.angle_gamma   90.00
#
_symmetry.space_group_name_H-M   'P 1'
#
loop_
_entity.id
_entity.type
_entity.pdbx_description
1 polymer ?
#
loop_
_entity_poly.entity_id
_entity_poly.type
_entity_poly.pdbx_seq_one_letter_code
_entity_poly.pdbx_strand_id
1 'polypeptide(L)'
;MNKPGNHFAKKSMPAIKTKCESSPSRLAMKVLVALVAIFAIEAIVFHWRYWLTLAGIISGNPGPFLISKARLAVMAIIYVLFEIFKPSSAIWNIKFFDMGARAKVSLGIAFAISCMGMGAFSQLSGQAAWLEQGPVYNEGIEAVQDGNQYNHLADALLRGSLSLDLPSSPILDSMENPYDPALRAQLNKEAREPIYWDYAYYDGSYYCYFGVVPCLLTFLPFKALTGMHLRTDIVVVAFACLTLAASALLLVELAKKYAKDISLGQYLIGFILLGLSCGVLEQAFLPRIYPIPILSALFFTYMGLYFWIKAERQFAQSRTWNKAYLVAGSFSIALTLGCRPQFVLACLLAFPIFFDEIKQREFFSVRGIWNTLAVIVPFLIILAPIAWYNQARFGSWTNFGASYNITGGDMTSYTFSAAKIMIQFLEYLFLPFQLISSFPYISTINTSPLLQKLPNAIHQRALLRWIHVPHARYALSLWTAVKKAAPRP
;
A
#
# COMPACT_ATOMS: atom_id res chain seq x y z
N MET A 1 65.65 41.93 46.14
CA MET A 1 65.59 40.94 47.23
C MET A 1 65.09 39.61 46.66
N ASN A 2 65.84 38.54 46.91
CA ASN A 2 65.59 37.09 46.69
C ASN A 2 64.12 36.66 46.96
N LYS A 3 63.47 35.60 46.43
CA LYS A 3 63.84 34.31 45.75
C LYS A 3 62.50 33.56 45.36
N PRO A 4 62.44 32.26 44.96
CA PRO A 4 62.32 31.74 43.58
C PRO A 4 60.98 30.97 43.32
N GLY A 5 60.75 30.46 42.10
CA GLY A 5 59.58 29.61 41.81
C GLY A 5 59.76 28.66 40.63
N ASN A 6 59.65 27.36 40.91
CA ASN A 6 59.87 26.20 40.03
C ASN A 6 59.08 26.20 38.71
N HIS A 7 59.78 25.88 37.61
CA HIS A 7 59.18 25.36 36.37
C HIS A 7 58.92 23.85 36.50
N PHE A 8 57.64 23.44 36.46
CA PHE A 8 57.25 22.11 36.03
C PHE A 8 56.14 22.24 34.98
N ALA A 9 56.46 21.86 33.75
CA ALA A 9 55.55 21.85 32.61
C ALA A 9 54.48 20.76 32.77
N LYS A 10 53.20 21.13 32.70
CA LYS A 10 52.10 20.20 32.41
C LYS A 10 51.72 20.32 30.93
N LYS A 11 52.14 19.32 30.14
CA LYS A 11 51.55 19.02 28.83
C LYS A 11 50.07 18.67 29.03
N SER A 12 49.16 19.45 28.45
CA SER A 12 47.74 19.08 28.33
C SER A 12 47.59 18.07 27.18
N MET A 13 47.17 16.84 27.50
CA MET A 13 46.72 15.87 26.50
C MET A 13 45.36 16.31 25.92
N PRO A 14 45.12 16.16 24.61
CA PRO A 14 43.81 16.40 24.03
C PRO A 14 42.84 15.30 24.48
N ALA A 15 41.66 15.71 24.96
CA ALA A 15 40.58 14.82 25.34
C ALA A 15 40.13 13.98 24.13
N ILE A 16 40.40 12.69 24.17
CA ILE A 16 39.83 11.71 23.25
C ILE A 16 38.31 11.69 23.52
N LYS A 17 37.53 12.32 22.63
CA LYS A 17 36.08 12.09 22.56
C LYS A 17 35.87 10.63 22.18
N THR A 18 35.66 9.78 23.19
CA THR A 18 35.26 8.39 23.00
C THR A 18 33.92 8.38 22.28
N LYS A 19 33.95 7.92 21.04
CA LYS A 19 32.79 7.64 20.21
C LYS A 19 31.90 6.66 21.00
N CYS A 20 30.79 7.16 21.53
CA CYS A 20 29.87 6.38 22.35
C CYS A 20 29.06 5.43 21.46
N GLU A 21 29.69 4.36 21.00
CA GLU A 21 28.98 3.22 20.45
C GLU A 21 28.36 2.45 21.64
N SER A 22 27.03 2.38 21.66
CA SER A 22 26.30 1.64 22.68
C SER A 22 26.60 0.15 22.57
N SER A 23 27.35 -0.41 23.52
CA SER A 23 27.56 -1.85 23.60
C SER A 23 26.21 -2.58 23.78
N PRO A 24 26.04 -3.80 23.23
CA PRO A 24 24.80 -4.59 23.35
C PRO A 24 24.31 -4.73 24.80
N SER A 25 25.24 -4.82 25.76
CA SER A 25 24.96 -4.85 27.20
C SER A 25 24.27 -3.60 27.75
N ARG A 26 24.57 -2.40 27.23
CA ARG A 26 23.92 -1.16 27.67
C ARG A 26 22.50 -1.02 27.14
N LEU A 27 22.23 -1.45 25.90
CA LEU A 27 20.88 -1.41 25.35
C LEU A 27 19.96 -2.38 26.09
N ALA A 28 20.43 -3.61 26.36
CA ALA A 28 19.69 -4.58 27.16
C ALA A 28 19.34 -4.04 28.56
N MET A 29 20.29 -3.37 29.22
CA MET A 29 20.08 -2.77 30.52
C MET A 29 19.09 -1.60 30.47
N LYS A 30 19.14 -0.76 29.43
CA LYS A 30 18.15 0.30 29.20
C LYS A 30 16.74 -0.24 28.95
N VAL A 31 16.62 -1.29 28.13
CA VAL A 31 15.34 -1.97 27.89
C VAL A 31 14.77 -2.49 29.20
N LEU A 32 15.60 -3.13 30.02
CA LEU A 32 15.18 -3.64 31.33
C LEU A 32 14.69 -2.51 32.25
N VAL A 33 15.45 -1.42 32.37
CA VAL A 33 15.08 -0.25 33.19
C VAL A 33 13.79 0.38 32.69
N ALA A 34 13.62 0.53 31.38
CA ALA A 34 12.41 1.09 30.79
C ALA A 34 11.20 0.19 31.02
N LEU A 35 11.34 -1.13 30.85
CA LEU A 35 10.27 -2.08 31.15
C LEU A 35 9.86 -2.04 32.62
N VAL A 36 10.83 -1.95 33.55
CA VAL A 36 10.55 -1.79 34.98
C VAL A 36 9.82 -0.48 35.26
N ALA A 37 10.23 0.62 34.65
CA ALA A 37 9.58 1.92 34.82
C ALA A 37 8.14 1.92 34.27
N ILE A 38 7.92 1.37 33.07
CA ILE A 38 6.57 1.27 32.50
C ILE A 38 5.71 0.35 33.36
N PHE A 39 6.25 -0.76 33.85
CA PHE A 39 5.54 -1.67 34.73
C PHE A 39 5.16 -1.01 36.07
N ALA A 40 6.05 -0.20 36.64
CA ALA A 40 5.74 0.59 37.84
C ALA A 40 4.60 1.59 37.57
N ILE A 41 4.61 2.27 36.43
CA ILE A 41 3.51 3.17 36.01
C ILE A 41 2.21 2.39 35.84
N GLU A 42 2.24 1.23 35.17
CA GLU A 42 1.06 0.38 34.99
C GLU A 42 0.49 -0.08 36.33
N ALA A 43 1.34 -0.49 37.27
CA ALA A 43 0.92 -0.91 38.60
C ALA A 43 0.29 0.25 39.39
N ILE A 44 0.84 1.46 39.27
CA ILE A 44 0.30 2.68 39.87
C ILE A 44 -1.05 3.04 39.25
N VAL A 45 -1.17 3.05 37.92
CA VAL A 45 -2.42 3.36 37.20
C VAL A 45 -3.50 2.31 37.50
N PHE A 46 -3.12 1.03 37.58
CA PHE A 46 -4.02 -0.04 37.98
C PHE A 46 -4.54 0.17 39.41
N HIS A 47 -3.64 0.46 40.38
CA HIS A 47 -4.04 0.77 41.76
C HIS A 47 -4.94 1.99 41.81
N TRP A 48 -4.61 3.06 41.08
CA TRP A 48 -5.43 4.27 41.03
C TRP A 48 -6.83 3.99 40.49
N ARG A 49 -6.94 3.24 39.38
CA ARG A 49 -8.22 2.83 38.79
C ARG A 49 -9.01 1.92 39.74
N TYR A 50 -8.35 1.02 40.44
CA TYR A 50 -8.96 0.17 41.46
C TYR A 50 -9.56 1.01 42.60
N TRP A 51 -8.80 1.96 43.13
CA TRP A 51 -9.29 2.91 44.16
C TRP A 51 -10.45 3.77 43.68
N LEU A 52 -10.38 4.35 42.48
CA LEU A 52 -11.47 5.15 41.91
C LEU A 52 -12.76 4.33 41.73
N THR A 53 -12.63 3.05 41.42
CA THR A 53 -13.77 2.13 41.32
C THR A 53 -14.39 1.86 42.69
N LEU A 54 -13.56 1.56 43.70
CA LEU A 54 -14.03 1.36 45.08
C LEU A 54 -14.69 2.61 45.68
N ALA A 55 -14.20 3.79 45.31
CA ALA A 55 -14.77 5.06 45.71
C ALA A 55 -16.07 5.42 44.95
N GLY A 56 -16.54 4.57 44.02
CA GLY A 56 -17.75 4.80 43.23
C GLY A 56 -17.62 5.93 42.19
N ILE A 57 -16.41 6.42 41.93
CA ILE A 57 -16.15 7.54 41.01
C ILE A 57 -16.23 7.07 39.56
N ILE A 58 -15.83 5.82 39.29
CA ILE A 58 -15.92 5.19 37.96
C ILE A 58 -16.62 3.83 38.07
N SER A 59 -17.38 3.47 37.04
CA SER A 59 -18.10 2.20 36.96
C SER A 59 -17.28 1.09 36.29
N GLY A 60 -17.53 -0.16 36.67
CA GLY A 60 -16.92 -1.38 36.11
C GLY A 60 -16.05 -2.14 37.12
N ASN A 61 -15.73 -3.41 36.85
CA ASN A 61 -14.78 -4.18 37.66
C ASN A 61 -13.36 -4.05 37.06
N PRO A 62 -12.35 -3.55 37.78
CA PRO A 62 -10.99 -3.37 37.27
C PRO A 62 -10.32 -4.68 36.83
N GLY A 63 -10.85 -5.84 37.24
CA GLY A 63 -10.27 -7.15 36.92
C GLY A 63 -8.90 -7.37 37.57
N PRO A 64 -8.29 -8.56 37.44
CA PRO A 64 -6.96 -8.82 37.97
C PRO A 64 -5.87 -8.12 37.14
N PHE A 65 -4.81 -7.65 37.80
CA PHE A 65 -3.62 -7.15 37.10
C PHE A 65 -2.88 -8.34 36.45
N LEU A 66 -3.03 -8.50 35.14
CA LEU A 66 -2.41 -9.60 34.39
C LEU A 66 -1.16 -9.15 33.64
N ILE A 67 -0.08 -9.92 33.83
CA ILE A 67 1.16 -9.77 33.07
C ILE A 67 1.10 -10.68 31.85
N SER A 68 1.06 -10.08 30.66
CA SER A 68 1.13 -10.81 29.39
C SER A 68 2.56 -10.78 28.84
N LYS A 69 3.15 -11.97 28.64
CA LYS A 69 4.48 -12.11 28.01
C LYS A 69 4.51 -11.47 26.63
N ALA A 70 3.44 -11.62 25.85
CA ALA A 70 3.29 -11.00 24.54
C ALA A 70 3.27 -9.47 24.63
N ARG A 71 2.52 -8.91 25.60
CA ARG A 71 2.49 -7.46 25.86
C ARG A 71 3.88 -6.92 26.21
N LEU A 72 4.59 -7.59 27.13
CA LEU A 72 5.95 -7.20 27.52
C LEU A 72 6.92 -7.24 26.33
N ALA A 73 6.82 -8.25 25.47
CA ALA A 73 7.63 -8.34 24.25
C ALA A 73 7.34 -7.18 23.30
N VAL A 74 6.07 -6.84 23.07
CA VAL A 74 5.67 -5.70 22.22
C VAL A 74 6.19 -4.38 22.79
N MET A 75 6.08 -4.16 24.10
CA MET A 75 6.59 -2.96 24.76
C MET A 75 8.11 -2.84 24.66
N ALA A 76 8.82 -3.96 24.80
CA ALA A 76 10.27 -4.01 24.62
C ALA A 76 10.65 -3.66 23.17
N ILE A 77 9.92 -4.19 22.18
CA ILE A 77 10.12 -3.85 20.75
C ILE A 77 9.88 -2.36 20.51
N ILE A 78 8.78 -1.79 21.02
CA ILE A 78 8.48 -0.35 20.89
C ILE A 78 9.60 0.48 21.51
N TYR A 79 10.09 0.11 22.69
CA TYR A 79 11.19 0.83 23.34
C TYR A 79 12.49 0.73 22.54
N VAL A 80 12.83 -0.43 21.99
CA VAL A 80 14.00 -0.60 21.12
C VAL A 80 13.86 0.28 19.87
N LEU A 81 12.69 0.30 19.23
CA LEU A 81 12.42 1.19 18.10
C LEU A 81 12.57 2.66 18.51
N PHE A 82 12.06 3.05 19.67
CA PHE A 82 12.25 4.40 20.20
C PHE A 82 13.74 4.74 20.40
N GLU A 83 14.53 3.86 21.03
CA GLU A 83 15.97 4.08 21.21
C GLU A 83 16.72 4.13 19.87
N ILE A 84 16.28 3.42 18.84
CA ILE A 84 16.87 3.49 17.48
C ILE A 84 16.52 4.83 16.81
N PHE A 85 15.25 5.25 16.87
CA PHE A 85 14.72 6.37 16.11
C PHE A 85 14.74 7.73 16.83
N LYS A 86 15.00 7.80 18.14
CA LYS A 86 15.07 9.09 18.84
C LYS A 86 16.14 10.02 18.24
N PRO A 87 15.97 11.35 18.29
CA PRO A 87 16.87 12.30 17.64
C PRO A 87 18.34 12.23 18.08
N SER A 88 18.62 11.73 19.28
CA SER A 88 19.98 11.56 19.81
C SER A 88 20.72 10.33 19.28
N SER A 89 20.05 9.50 18.46
CA SER A 89 20.62 8.24 17.96
C SER A 89 21.54 8.42 16.77
N ALA A 90 22.45 7.46 16.60
CA ALA A 90 23.50 7.53 15.57
C ALA A 90 22.97 7.65 14.13
N ILE A 91 21.78 7.10 13.83
CA ILE A 91 21.18 7.13 12.49
C ILE A 91 20.91 8.55 11.97
N TRP A 92 20.77 9.53 12.86
CA TRP A 92 20.57 10.93 12.50
C TRP A 92 21.87 11.64 12.11
N ASN A 93 23.01 11.10 12.51
CA ASN A 93 24.33 11.64 12.19
C ASN A 93 24.96 10.99 10.95
N ILE A 94 24.40 9.87 10.46
CA ILE A 94 24.87 9.20 9.24
C ILE A 94 24.24 9.90 8.05
N LYS A 95 25.07 10.52 7.18
CA LYS A 95 24.62 11.05 5.90
C LYS A 95 24.21 9.90 4.98
N PHE A 96 22.99 9.96 4.46
CA PHE A 96 22.39 8.84 3.72
C PHE A 96 23.17 8.52 2.44
N PHE A 97 23.53 9.53 1.65
CA PHE A 97 24.23 9.32 0.38
C PHE A 97 25.71 8.92 0.55
N ASP A 98 26.33 9.29 1.67
CA ASP A 98 27.74 9.01 1.99
C ASP A 98 27.91 7.87 3.00
N MET A 99 26.87 7.05 3.20
CA MET A 99 26.90 5.98 4.19
C MET A 99 27.95 4.91 3.82
N GLY A 100 28.70 4.44 4.83
CA GLY A 100 29.70 3.38 4.64
C GLY A 100 29.08 2.02 4.30
N ALA A 101 29.91 1.09 3.82
CA ALA A 101 29.47 -0.24 3.38
C ALA A 101 28.66 -1.00 4.45
N ARG A 102 29.06 -0.91 5.73
CA ARG A 102 28.34 -1.54 6.85
C ARG A 102 26.89 -1.06 6.95
N ALA A 103 26.65 0.25 6.83
CA ALA A 103 25.30 0.82 6.89
C ALA A 103 24.44 0.37 5.69
N LYS A 104 25.03 0.28 4.49
CA LYS A 104 24.34 -0.26 3.30
C LYS A 104 23.93 -1.71 3.49
N VAL A 105 24.83 -2.54 4.03
CA VAL A 105 24.54 -3.94 4.35
C VAL A 105 23.46 -4.05 5.42
N SER A 106 23.53 -3.27 6.49
CA SER A 106 22.48 -3.22 7.53
C SER A 106 21.12 -2.83 6.96
N LEU A 107 21.07 -1.86 6.04
CA LEU A 107 19.83 -1.46 5.37
C LEU A 107 19.28 -2.58 4.50
N GLY A 108 20.14 -3.28 3.74
CA GLY A 108 19.75 -4.45 2.94
C GLY A 108 19.20 -5.59 3.80
N ILE A 109 19.86 -5.89 4.94
CA ILE A 109 19.38 -6.89 5.89
C ILE A 109 18.03 -6.47 6.49
N ALA A 110 17.88 -5.21 6.91
CA ALA A 110 16.63 -4.70 7.45
C ALA A 110 15.49 -4.82 6.42
N PHE A 111 15.75 -4.48 5.16
CA PHE A 111 14.79 -4.64 4.07
C PHE A 111 14.40 -6.11 3.84
N ALA A 112 15.37 -7.03 3.84
CA ALA A 112 15.11 -8.46 3.73
C ALA A 112 14.26 -8.99 4.90
N ILE A 113 14.55 -8.54 6.13
CA ILE A 113 13.73 -8.86 7.32
C ILE A 113 12.31 -8.30 7.16
N SER A 114 12.13 -7.09 6.64
CA SER A 114 10.80 -6.54 6.37
C SER A 114 10.04 -7.38 5.33
N CYS A 115 10.71 -7.87 4.28
CA CYS A 115 10.10 -8.75 3.28
C CYS A 115 9.68 -10.10 3.87
N MET A 116 10.53 -10.73 4.70
CA MET A 116 10.18 -11.95 5.41
C MET A 116 9.02 -11.71 6.40
N GLY A 117 9.06 -10.58 7.10
CA GLY A 117 7.99 -10.13 7.99
C GLY A 117 6.66 -9.96 7.27
N MET A 118 6.66 -9.50 6.01
CA MET A 118 5.45 -9.40 5.19
C MET A 118 4.81 -10.77 4.93
N GLY A 119 5.65 -11.78 4.65
CA GLY A 119 5.20 -13.17 4.52
C GLY A 119 4.48 -13.65 5.77
N ALA A 120 5.13 -13.53 6.94
CA ALA A 120 4.51 -13.91 8.22
C ALA A 120 3.24 -13.10 8.52
N PHE A 121 3.26 -11.80 8.25
CA PHE A 121 2.13 -10.91 8.47
C PHE A 121 0.90 -11.29 7.63
N SER A 122 1.11 -11.74 6.38
CA SER A 122 0.02 -12.18 5.51
C SER A 122 -0.76 -13.39 6.03
N GLN A 123 -0.12 -14.21 6.87
CA GLN A 123 -0.73 -15.42 7.42
C GLN A 123 -1.62 -15.12 8.64
N LEU A 124 -1.47 -13.95 9.28
CA LEU A 124 -2.13 -13.63 10.56
C LEU A 124 -3.65 -13.52 10.46
N SER A 125 -4.19 -13.19 9.29
CA SER A 125 -5.64 -13.07 9.09
C SER A 125 -6.36 -14.39 8.87
N GLY A 126 -5.62 -15.49 8.69
CA GLY A 126 -6.16 -16.81 8.29
C GLY A 126 -6.64 -16.88 6.83
N GLN A 127 -6.57 -15.77 6.08
CA GLN A 127 -7.06 -15.72 4.70
C GLN A 127 -6.20 -16.51 3.71
N ALA A 128 -4.91 -16.68 4.02
CA ALA A 128 -4.03 -17.56 3.25
C ALA A 128 -4.46 -19.03 3.33
N ALA A 129 -4.86 -19.50 4.52
CA ALA A 129 -5.39 -20.86 4.71
C ALA A 129 -6.75 -21.05 4.04
N TRP A 130 -7.58 -19.99 3.99
CA TRP A 130 -8.87 -20.03 3.29
C TRP A 130 -8.70 -20.35 1.79
N LEU A 131 -7.63 -19.90 1.14
CA LEU A 131 -7.35 -20.18 -0.28
C LEU A 131 -7.15 -21.67 -0.58
N GLU A 132 -6.79 -22.49 0.42
CA GLU A 132 -6.57 -23.93 0.24
C GLU A 132 -7.88 -24.72 0.13
N GLN A 133 -9.02 -24.12 0.47
CA GLN A 133 -10.33 -24.77 0.43
C GLN A 133 -10.86 -24.97 -1.00
N GLY A 134 -10.31 -24.24 -1.98
CA GLY A 134 -10.81 -24.24 -3.35
C GLY A 134 -12.19 -23.57 -3.48
N PRO A 135 -12.94 -23.82 -4.56
CA PRO A 135 -14.26 -23.27 -4.76
C PRO A 135 -15.28 -23.88 -3.78
N VAL A 136 -15.90 -23.06 -2.95
CA VAL A 136 -16.86 -23.49 -1.92
C VAL A 136 -18.17 -22.70 -2.02
N TYR A 137 -19.30 -23.38 -2.00
CA TYR A 137 -20.62 -22.75 -1.91
C TYR A 137 -20.80 -22.08 -0.55
N ASN A 138 -21.16 -20.79 -0.54
CA ASN A 138 -21.35 -20.01 0.67
C ASN A 138 -22.83 -19.61 0.80
N GLU A 139 -23.53 -20.21 1.77
CA GLU A 139 -24.95 -19.95 2.06
C GLU A 139 -25.23 -18.49 2.46
N GLY A 140 -24.23 -17.76 2.97
CA GLY A 140 -24.40 -16.34 3.31
C GLY A 140 -24.54 -15.42 2.10
N ILE A 141 -24.11 -15.86 0.91
CA ILE A 141 -24.21 -15.10 -0.35
C ILE A 141 -24.91 -15.88 -1.47
N GLU A 142 -25.30 -17.13 -1.20
CA GLU A 142 -25.93 -18.08 -2.11
C GLU A 142 -25.16 -18.23 -3.45
N ALA A 143 -23.84 -18.36 -3.35
CA ALA A 143 -22.92 -18.42 -4.48
C ALA A 143 -21.61 -19.14 -4.12
N VAL A 144 -20.87 -19.59 -5.12
CA VAL A 144 -19.55 -20.19 -4.98
C VAL A 144 -18.49 -19.10 -4.77
N GLN A 145 -17.78 -19.18 -3.66
CA GLN A 145 -16.57 -18.38 -3.43
C GLN A 145 -15.35 -19.16 -3.88
N ASP A 146 -14.50 -18.51 -4.66
CA ASP A 146 -13.25 -19.06 -5.14
C ASP A 146 -12.14 -18.01 -5.04
N GLY A 147 -10.91 -18.47 -4.77
CA GLY A 147 -9.71 -17.64 -4.65
C GLY A 147 -8.70 -17.80 -5.79
N ASN A 148 -9.05 -18.56 -6.84
CA ASN A 148 -8.16 -18.97 -7.93
C ASN A 148 -8.39 -18.23 -9.26
N GLN A 149 -9.03 -17.05 -9.25
CA GLN A 149 -9.36 -16.25 -10.45
C GLN A 149 -8.19 -16.12 -11.44
N TYR A 150 -6.97 -15.86 -10.94
CA TYR A 150 -5.80 -15.70 -11.80
C TYR A 150 -5.25 -17.02 -12.36
N ASN A 151 -5.43 -18.14 -11.64
CA ASN A 151 -5.09 -19.46 -12.17
C ASN A 151 -6.07 -19.84 -13.28
N HIS A 152 -7.37 -19.59 -13.10
CA HIS A 152 -8.35 -19.76 -14.18
C HIS A 152 -8.03 -18.89 -15.40
N LEU A 153 -7.61 -17.64 -15.19
CA LEU A 153 -7.17 -16.77 -16.28
C LEU A 153 -5.92 -17.30 -16.98
N ALA A 154 -4.93 -17.80 -16.23
CA ALA A 154 -3.73 -18.39 -16.81
C ALA A 154 -4.07 -19.62 -17.67
N ASP A 155 -4.96 -20.49 -17.18
CA ASP A 155 -5.43 -21.68 -17.91
C ASP A 155 -6.19 -21.30 -19.19
N ALA A 156 -7.07 -20.29 -19.12
CA ALA A 156 -7.77 -19.78 -20.29
C ALA A 156 -6.79 -19.28 -21.36
N LEU A 157 -5.84 -18.43 -20.98
CA LEU A 157 -4.86 -17.85 -21.90
C LEU A 157 -3.94 -18.92 -22.52
N LEU A 158 -3.50 -19.92 -21.74
CA LEU A 158 -2.67 -21.02 -22.24
C LEU A 158 -3.39 -21.88 -23.29
N ARG A 159 -4.73 -21.94 -23.24
CA ARG A 159 -5.56 -22.63 -24.23
C ARG A 159 -6.03 -21.72 -25.37
N GLY A 160 -5.57 -20.47 -25.40
CA GLY A 160 -5.98 -19.50 -26.41
C GLY A 160 -7.41 -18.97 -26.25
N SER A 161 -8.01 -19.14 -25.06
CA SER A 161 -9.33 -18.60 -24.73
C SER A 161 -9.22 -17.32 -23.89
N LEU A 162 -10.20 -16.43 -24.03
CA LEU A 162 -10.37 -15.28 -23.14
C LEU A 162 -11.41 -15.54 -22.05
N SER A 163 -12.34 -16.48 -22.27
CA SER A 163 -13.31 -16.95 -21.28
C SER A 163 -12.71 -18.04 -20.39
N LEU A 164 -13.14 -18.05 -19.14
CA LEU A 164 -12.71 -19.01 -18.14
C LEU A 164 -13.44 -20.34 -18.32
N ASP A 165 -12.77 -21.42 -17.90
CA ASP A 165 -13.35 -22.77 -17.85
C ASP A 165 -14.23 -22.98 -16.63
N LEU A 166 -15.33 -22.23 -16.58
CA LEU A 166 -16.28 -22.30 -15.48
C LEU A 166 -17.66 -22.61 -16.05
N PRO A 167 -18.43 -23.50 -15.43
CA PRO A 167 -19.77 -23.84 -15.90
C PRO A 167 -20.70 -22.63 -15.79
N SER A 168 -21.49 -22.38 -16.83
CA SER A 168 -22.65 -21.49 -16.72
C SER A 168 -23.76 -22.17 -15.92
N SER A 169 -24.46 -21.39 -15.10
CA SER A 169 -25.65 -21.84 -14.39
C SER A 169 -26.91 -21.56 -15.22
N PRO A 170 -27.85 -22.52 -15.33
CA PRO A 170 -29.15 -22.29 -15.96
C PRO A 170 -29.92 -21.12 -15.34
N ILE A 171 -29.66 -20.83 -14.05
CA ILE A 171 -30.25 -19.68 -13.36
C ILE A 171 -29.79 -18.38 -14.03
N LEU A 172 -28.48 -18.19 -14.22
CA LEU A 172 -27.95 -16.99 -14.86
C LEU A 172 -28.44 -16.82 -16.29
N ASP A 173 -28.58 -17.94 -17.02
CA ASP A 173 -29.05 -17.92 -18.41
C ASP A 173 -30.55 -17.63 -18.53
N SER A 174 -31.33 -17.98 -17.50
CA SER A 174 -32.78 -17.72 -17.46
C SER A 174 -33.14 -16.31 -16.97
N MET A 175 -32.22 -15.64 -16.27
CA MET A 175 -32.48 -14.33 -15.69
C MET A 175 -32.37 -13.21 -16.73
N GLU A 176 -33.38 -12.33 -16.76
CA GLU A 176 -33.33 -11.12 -17.59
C GLU A 176 -32.17 -10.19 -17.18
N ASN A 177 -31.94 -10.05 -15.87
CA ASN A 177 -30.78 -9.35 -15.31
C ASN A 177 -29.99 -10.28 -14.38
N PRO A 178 -28.94 -10.97 -14.87
CA PRO A 178 -28.10 -11.86 -14.08
C PRO A 178 -27.36 -11.15 -12.93
N TYR A 179 -27.33 -9.82 -12.92
CA TYR A 179 -26.61 -8.99 -11.95
C TYR A 179 -27.49 -8.55 -10.77
N ASP A 180 -28.79 -8.85 -10.78
CA ASP A 180 -29.67 -8.62 -9.61
C ASP A 180 -29.27 -9.58 -8.47
N PRO A 181 -28.68 -9.08 -7.37
CA PRO A 181 -28.18 -9.94 -6.31
C PRO A 181 -29.30 -10.59 -5.49
N ALA A 182 -30.45 -9.92 -5.34
CA ALA A 182 -31.55 -10.40 -4.51
C ALA A 182 -32.28 -11.55 -5.19
N LEU A 183 -32.63 -11.37 -6.47
CA LEU A 183 -33.28 -12.40 -7.26
C LEU A 183 -32.35 -13.60 -7.47
N ARG A 184 -31.07 -13.35 -7.79
CA ARG A 184 -30.08 -14.41 -7.98
C ARG A 184 -29.90 -15.27 -6.72
N ALA A 185 -29.79 -14.63 -5.55
CA ALA A 185 -29.68 -15.36 -4.28
C ALA A 185 -30.96 -16.14 -3.97
N GLN A 186 -32.14 -15.57 -4.22
CA GLN A 186 -33.42 -16.26 -4.02
C GLN A 186 -33.52 -17.53 -4.86
N LEU A 187 -33.19 -17.45 -6.15
CA LEU A 187 -33.24 -18.58 -7.08
C LEU A 187 -32.18 -19.63 -6.75
N ASN A 188 -30.98 -19.21 -6.34
CA ASN A 188 -29.88 -20.15 -6.10
C ASN A 188 -29.90 -20.82 -4.73
N LYS A 189 -30.66 -20.30 -3.76
CA LYS A 189 -30.72 -20.80 -2.39
C LYS A 189 -31.00 -22.31 -2.28
N GLU A 190 -31.95 -22.81 -3.07
CA GLU A 190 -32.33 -24.22 -3.07
C GLU A 190 -31.55 -25.02 -4.13
N ALA A 191 -31.34 -24.43 -5.30
CA ALA A 191 -30.68 -25.10 -6.43
C ALA A 191 -29.18 -25.35 -6.17
N ARG A 192 -28.52 -24.45 -5.42
CA ARG A 192 -27.07 -24.49 -5.12
C ARG A 192 -26.21 -24.66 -6.38
N GLU A 193 -26.62 -24.02 -7.47
CA GLU A 193 -25.89 -24.00 -8.72
C GLU A 193 -24.53 -23.29 -8.56
N PRO A 194 -23.52 -23.66 -9.37
CA PRO A 194 -22.16 -23.12 -9.28
C PRO A 194 -22.06 -21.70 -9.86
N ILE A 195 -22.75 -20.74 -9.23
CA ILE A 195 -22.66 -19.32 -9.57
C ILE A 195 -21.41 -18.74 -8.90
N TYR A 196 -20.39 -18.41 -9.68
CA TYR A 196 -19.12 -17.94 -9.15
C TYR A 196 -19.16 -16.45 -8.78
N TRP A 197 -18.82 -16.15 -7.53
CA TRP A 197 -18.77 -14.82 -6.96
C TRP A 197 -17.46 -14.09 -7.30
N ASP A 198 -17.55 -12.77 -7.50
CA ASP A 198 -16.44 -11.89 -7.88
C ASP A 198 -15.76 -12.28 -9.21
N TYR A 199 -16.57 -12.77 -10.16
CA TYR A 199 -16.22 -12.97 -11.56
C TYR A 199 -17.10 -12.10 -12.46
N ALA A 200 -16.57 -11.68 -13.61
CA ALA A 200 -17.38 -11.02 -14.62
C ALA A 200 -18.15 -12.08 -15.42
N TYR A 201 -19.47 -12.00 -15.47
CA TYR A 201 -20.32 -12.88 -16.27
C TYR A 201 -20.92 -12.10 -17.44
N TYR A 202 -20.59 -12.48 -18.66
CA TYR A 202 -21.00 -11.75 -19.87
C TYR A 202 -21.22 -12.73 -21.01
N ASP A 203 -22.34 -12.60 -21.72
CA ASP A 203 -22.67 -13.41 -22.90
C ASP A 203 -22.50 -14.93 -22.69
N GLY A 204 -23.06 -15.45 -21.59
CA GLY A 204 -22.99 -16.88 -21.27
C GLY A 204 -21.66 -17.38 -20.70
N SER A 205 -20.67 -16.51 -20.52
CA SER A 205 -19.29 -16.89 -20.15
C SER A 205 -18.74 -16.11 -18.96
N TYR A 206 -17.88 -16.78 -18.19
CA TYR A 206 -17.13 -16.15 -17.11
C TYR A 206 -15.79 -15.56 -17.61
N TYR A 207 -15.41 -14.42 -17.04
CA TYR A 207 -14.17 -13.72 -17.31
C TYR A 207 -13.53 -13.22 -16.01
N CYS A 208 -12.19 -13.17 -16.00
CA CYS A 208 -11.46 -12.49 -14.94
C CYS A 208 -11.37 -10.98 -15.25
N TYR A 209 -11.90 -10.13 -14.36
CA TYR A 209 -11.85 -8.66 -14.52
C TYR A 209 -10.71 -7.99 -13.74
N PHE A 210 -9.93 -8.74 -12.95
CA PHE A 210 -8.86 -8.22 -12.08
C PHE A 210 -7.56 -7.82 -12.81
N GLY A 211 -7.62 -7.46 -14.09
CA GLY A 211 -6.46 -7.04 -14.87
C GLY A 211 -5.58 -8.22 -15.31
N VAL A 212 -5.16 -8.21 -16.58
CA VAL A 212 -4.41 -9.32 -17.20
C VAL A 212 -2.90 -9.27 -16.92
N VAL A 213 -2.32 -8.09 -16.69
CA VAL A 213 -0.86 -7.91 -16.56
C VAL A 213 -0.28 -8.72 -15.39
N PRO A 214 -0.88 -8.74 -14.18
CA PRO A 214 -0.35 -9.57 -13.09
C PRO A 214 -0.34 -11.05 -13.44
N CYS A 215 -1.34 -11.54 -14.19
CA CYS A 215 -1.40 -12.91 -14.69
C CYS A 215 -0.20 -13.22 -15.59
N LEU A 216 0.02 -12.37 -16.61
CA LEU A 216 1.09 -12.53 -17.59
C LEU A 216 2.49 -12.51 -16.96
N LEU A 217 2.66 -11.80 -15.84
CA LEU A 217 3.95 -11.68 -15.16
C LEU A 217 4.22 -12.80 -14.14
N THR A 218 3.18 -13.46 -13.64
CA THR A 218 3.31 -14.39 -12.50
C THR A 218 2.65 -15.74 -12.76
N PHE A 219 1.32 -15.80 -12.81
CA PHE A 219 0.56 -17.04 -12.90
C PHE A 219 0.78 -17.80 -14.22
N LEU A 220 0.68 -17.12 -15.36
CA LEU A 220 0.85 -17.74 -16.67
C LEU A 220 2.25 -18.34 -16.87
N PRO A 221 3.37 -17.60 -16.66
CA PRO A 221 4.69 -18.18 -16.83
C PRO A 221 4.98 -19.29 -15.81
N PHE A 222 4.51 -19.16 -14.56
CA PHE A 222 4.66 -20.22 -13.57
C PHE A 222 3.93 -21.51 -13.98
N LYS A 223 2.67 -21.38 -14.43
CA LYS A 223 1.86 -22.52 -14.89
C LYS A 223 2.47 -23.15 -16.14
N ALA A 224 2.93 -22.35 -17.10
CA ALA A 224 3.58 -22.84 -18.31
C ALA A 224 4.86 -23.64 -18.04
N LEU A 225 5.66 -23.21 -17.05
CA LEU A 225 6.93 -23.85 -16.71
C LEU A 225 6.77 -25.07 -15.79
N THR A 226 5.79 -25.06 -14.88
CA THR A 226 5.67 -26.07 -13.82
C THR A 226 4.48 -27.00 -13.96
N GLY A 227 3.48 -26.62 -14.76
CA GLY A 227 2.16 -27.30 -14.80
C GLY A 227 1.30 -27.07 -13.55
N MET A 228 1.81 -26.40 -12.51
CA MET A 228 1.13 -26.21 -11.23
C MET A 228 0.45 -24.85 -11.14
N HIS A 229 -0.62 -24.77 -10.34
CA HIS A 229 -1.24 -23.50 -9.98
C HIS A 229 -0.39 -22.74 -8.97
N LEU A 230 -0.28 -21.42 -9.16
CA LEU A 230 0.46 -20.54 -8.27
C LEU A 230 -0.50 -20.01 -7.19
N ARG A 231 -0.11 -20.09 -5.91
CA ARG A 231 -0.97 -19.58 -4.84
C ARG A 231 -1.06 -18.05 -4.87
N THR A 232 -2.29 -17.55 -4.76
CA THR A 232 -2.63 -16.12 -4.75
C THR A 232 -1.86 -15.35 -3.66
N ASP A 233 -1.80 -15.87 -2.43
CA ASP A 233 -1.15 -15.19 -1.30
C ASP A 233 0.36 -14.99 -1.49
N ILE A 234 1.04 -15.95 -2.12
CA ILE A 234 2.47 -15.82 -2.47
C ILE A 234 2.69 -14.65 -3.42
N VAL A 235 1.82 -14.50 -4.43
CA VAL A 235 1.89 -13.40 -5.40
C VAL A 235 1.60 -12.05 -4.74
N VAL A 236 0.66 -12.01 -3.79
CA VAL A 236 0.40 -10.82 -2.96
C VAL A 236 1.65 -10.39 -2.21
N VAL A 237 2.30 -11.31 -1.49
CA VAL A 237 3.53 -11.02 -0.74
C VAL A 237 4.66 -10.58 -1.69
N ALA A 238 4.80 -11.21 -2.84
CA ALA A 238 5.78 -10.83 -3.85
C ALA A 238 5.58 -9.38 -4.32
N PHE A 239 4.35 -9.00 -4.73
CA PHE A 239 4.07 -7.63 -5.14
C PHE A 239 4.14 -6.62 -3.99
N ALA A 240 3.83 -7.01 -2.75
CA ALA A 240 4.03 -6.16 -1.58
C ALA A 240 5.52 -5.83 -1.38
N CYS A 241 6.40 -6.84 -1.46
CA CYS A 241 7.85 -6.66 -1.38
C CYS A 241 8.41 -5.84 -2.55
N LEU A 242 7.95 -6.09 -3.78
CA LEU A 242 8.32 -5.29 -4.95
C LEU A 242 7.88 -3.83 -4.80
N THR A 243 6.68 -3.58 -4.28
CA THR A 243 6.18 -2.24 -4.00
C THR A 243 7.04 -1.53 -2.96
N LEU A 244 7.47 -2.21 -1.90
CA LEU A 244 8.41 -1.67 -0.92
C LEU A 244 9.78 -1.37 -1.53
N ALA A 245 10.28 -2.21 -2.44
CA ALA A 245 11.52 -1.93 -3.16
C ALA A 245 11.36 -0.69 -4.06
N ALA A 246 10.28 -0.60 -4.83
CA ALA A 246 9.99 0.54 -5.69
C ALA A 246 9.80 1.83 -4.90
N SER A 247 9.16 1.78 -3.72
CA SER A 247 8.97 2.94 -2.85
C SER A 247 10.30 3.41 -2.26
N ALA A 248 11.20 2.51 -1.89
CA ALA A 248 12.57 2.85 -1.49
C ALA A 248 13.33 3.55 -2.62
N LEU A 249 13.30 3.01 -3.84
CA LEU A 249 13.95 3.61 -5.01
C LEU A 249 13.39 5.00 -5.33
N LEU A 250 12.06 5.14 -5.34
CA LEU A 250 11.38 6.42 -5.54
C LEU A 250 11.80 7.44 -4.48
N LEU A 251 11.82 7.04 -3.21
CA LEU A 251 12.22 7.91 -2.10
C LEU A 251 13.68 8.36 -2.22
N VAL A 252 14.58 7.51 -2.72
CA VAL A 252 15.97 7.89 -3.02
C VAL A 252 16.02 9.01 -4.06
N GLU A 253 15.28 8.93 -5.15
CA GLU A 253 15.30 9.97 -6.19
C GLU A 253 14.60 11.26 -5.74
N LEU A 254 13.52 11.16 -4.96
CA LEU A 254 12.90 12.31 -4.30
C LEU A 254 13.89 13.01 -3.35
N ALA A 255 14.61 12.24 -2.53
CA ALA A 255 15.63 12.80 -1.64
C ALA A 255 16.75 13.49 -2.43
N LYS A 256 17.27 12.89 -3.50
CA LYS A 256 18.29 13.54 -4.35
C LYS A 256 17.80 14.84 -4.97
N LYS A 257 16.51 14.91 -5.33
CA LYS A 257 15.90 16.08 -5.94
C LYS A 257 15.65 17.21 -4.93
N TYR A 258 15.09 16.89 -3.77
CA TYR A 258 14.58 17.90 -2.83
C TYR A 258 15.38 18.06 -1.54
N ALA A 259 16.25 17.10 -1.19
CA ALA A 259 16.92 17.06 0.11
C ALA A 259 18.33 16.45 0.00
N LYS A 260 19.30 17.27 -0.42
CA LYS A 260 20.69 16.83 -0.70
C LYS A 260 21.45 16.35 0.54
N ASP A 261 21.08 16.81 1.73
CA ASP A 261 21.79 16.55 2.98
C ASP A 261 20.94 15.80 4.02
N ILE A 262 20.30 14.72 3.59
CA ILE A 262 19.46 13.90 4.48
C ILE A 262 20.27 12.88 5.29
N SER A 263 19.87 12.71 6.55
CA SER A 263 20.35 11.64 7.40
C SER A 263 19.67 10.31 7.08
N LEU A 264 20.30 9.20 7.46
CA LEU A 264 19.72 7.86 7.40
C LEU A 264 18.41 7.77 8.22
N GLY A 265 18.36 8.42 9.38
CA GLY A 265 17.15 8.49 10.21
C GLY A 265 15.97 9.14 9.49
N GLN A 266 16.18 10.28 8.82
CA GLN A 266 15.15 10.95 8.01
C GLN A 266 14.67 10.07 6.86
N TYR A 267 15.59 9.40 6.15
CA TYR A 267 15.23 8.48 5.07
C TYR A 267 14.37 7.31 5.59
N LEU A 268 14.79 6.66 6.67
CA LEU A 268 14.08 5.51 7.25
C LEU A 268 12.69 5.89 7.75
N ILE A 269 12.54 7.06 8.38
CA ILE A 269 11.21 7.57 8.77
C ILE A 269 10.35 7.83 7.55
N GLY A 270 10.90 8.48 6.51
CA GLY A 270 10.18 8.70 5.25
C GLY A 270 9.71 7.38 4.62
N PHE A 271 10.57 6.36 4.62
CA PHE A 271 10.27 5.02 4.11
C PHE A 271 9.18 4.32 4.93
N ILE A 272 9.27 4.35 6.26
CA ILE A 272 8.27 3.77 7.16
C ILE A 272 6.92 4.48 6.98
N LEU A 273 6.90 5.81 6.97
CA LEU A 273 5.66 6.58 6.78
C LEU A 273 5.04 6.31 5.42
N LEU A 274 5.84 6.20 4.35
CA LEU A 274 5.35 5.84 3.03
C LEU A 274 4.74 4.43 3.03
N GLY A 275 5.41 3.43 3.61
CA GLY A 275 4.88 2.07 3.74
C GLY A 275 3.59 1.99 4.56
N LEU A 276 3.51 2.74 5.67
CA LEU A 276 2.31 2.81 6.51
C LEU A 276 1.16 3.54 5.82
N SER A 277 1.43 4.40 4.83
CA SER A 277 0.43 5.25 4.19
C SER A 277 -0.01 4.85 2.79
N CYS A 278 0.68 3.90 2.16
CA CYS A 278 0.34 3.46 0.81
C CYS A 278 -0.61 2.26 0.75
N GLY A 279 -1.04 1.75 1.90
CA GLY A 279 -1.96 0.60 2.00
C GLY A 279 -1.30 -0.77 1.84
N VAL A 280 0.03 -0.85 1.59
CA VAL A 280 0.71 -2.14 1.33
C VAL A 280 0.53 -3.16 2.46
N LEU A 281 0.51 -2.70 3.72
CA LEU A 281 0.28 -3.58 4.87
C LEU A 281 -1.14 -4.13 4.87
N GLU A 282 -2.16 -3.30 4.64
CA GLU A 282 -3.55 -3.76 4.57
C GLU A 282 -3.72 -4.84 3.49
N GLN A 283 -3.16 -4.58 2.30
CA GLN A 283 -3.22 -5.52 1.18
C GLN A 283 -2.50 -6.84 1.49
N ALA A 284 -1.37 -6.79 2.19
CA ALA A 284 -0.68 -7.99 2.61
C ALA A 284 -1.39 -8.73 3.74
N PHE A 285 -2.10 -8.03 4.65
CA PHE A 285 -2.84 -8.64 5.76
C PHE A 285 -4.02 -9.48 5.26
N LEU A 286 -4.67 -9.08 4.16
CA LEU A 286 -5.80 -9.80 3.56
C LEU A 286 -5.42 -10.35 2.18
N PRO A 287 -4.52 -11.37 2.09
CA PRO A 287 -3.90 -11.81 0.84
C PRO A 287 -4.82 -12.64 -0.07
N ARG A 288 -5.97 -12.05 -0.44
CA ARG A 288 -6.92 -12.58 -1.42
C ARG A 288 -6.61 -12.01 -2.82
N ILE A 289 -7.57 -12.16 -3.72
CA ILE A 289 -7.48 -11.71 -5.11
C ILE A 289 -7.26 -10.19 -5.26
N TYR A 290 -7.96 -9.35 -4.49
CA TYR A 290 -7.96 -7.89 -4.60
C TYR A 290 -6.58 -7.22 -4.46
N PRO A 291 -5.73 -7.63 -3.49
CA PRO A 291 -4.37 -7.11 -3.37
C PRO A 291 -3.51 -7.20 -4.62
N ILE A 292 -3.64 -8.23 -5.47
CA ILE A 292 -2.76 -8.44 -6.63
C ILE A 292 -2.85 -7.26 -7.63
N PRO A 293 -4.03 -6.89 -8.17
CA PRO A 293 -4.12 -5.75 -9.07
C PRO A 293 -3.76 -4.42 -8.39
N ILE A 294 -4.03 -4.27 -7.09
CA ILE A 294 -3.70 -3.05 -6.33
C ILE A 294 -2.18 -2.90 -6.18
N LEU A 295 -1.51 -3.92 -5.66
CA LEU A 295 -0.07 -3.88 -5.37
C LEU A 295 0.75 -3.86 -6.65
N SER A 296 0.37 -4.62 -7.68
CA SER A 296 1.03 -4.55 -8.97
C SER A 296 0.90 -3.17 -9.62
N ALA A 297 -0.28 -2.54 -9.59
CA ALA A 297 -0.46 -1.18 -10.08
C ALA A 297 0.34 -0.17 -9.26
N LEU A 298 0.36 -0.31 -7.93
CA LEU A 298 1.14 0.57 -7.04
C LEU A 298 2.65 0.45 -7.31
N PHE A 299 3.15 -0.78 -7.46
CA PHE A 299 4.53 -1.06 -7.87
C PHE A 299 4.88 -0.35 -9.18
N PHE A 300 4.06 -0.53 -10.22
CA PHE A 300 4.28 0.08 -11.53
C PHE A 300 4.18 1.61 -11.49
N THR A 301 3.27 2.17 -10.69
CA THR A 301 3.20 3.62 -10.46
C THR A 301 4.49 4.13 -9.82
N TYR A 302 5.00 3.47 -8.78
CA TYR A 302 6.24 3.90 -8.11
C TYR A 302 7.47 3.77 -9.01
N MET A 303 7.58 2.69 -9.78
CA MET A 303 8.64 2.55 -10.78
C MET A 303 8.53 3.62 -11.87
N GLY A 304 7.31 3.93 -12.31
CA GLY A 304 7.01 4.99 -13.25
C GLY A 304 7.53 6.36 -12.81
N LEU A 305 7.12 6.75 -11.61
CA LEU A 305 7.54 8.00 -10.98
C LEU A 305 9.06 8.02 -10.70
N TYR A 306 9.63 6.89 -10.27
CA TYR A 306 11.07 6.75 -10.07
C TYR A 306 11.84 7.08 -11.34
N PHE A 307 11.46 6.47 -12.48
CA PHE A 307 12.15 6.72 -13.74
C PHE A 307 11.95 8.13 -14.26
N TRP A 308 10.73 8.69 -14.18
CA TRP A 308 10.47 10.06 -14.62
C TRP A 308 11.24 11.11 -13.81
N ILE A 309 11.24 11.01 -12.48
CA ILE A 309 12.01 11.92 -11.61
C ILE A 309 13.50 11.77 -11.87
N LYS A 310 13.99 10.55 -12.09
CA LYS A 310 15.39 10.30 -12.44
C LYS A 310 15.76 10.88 -13.81
N ALA A 311 14.88 10.78 -14.81
CA ALA A 311 15.06 11.39 -16.13
C ALA A 311 15.18 12.91 -16.03
N GLU A 312 14.24 13.57 -15.35
CA GLU A 312 14.27 15.02 -15.16
C GLU A 312 15.53 15.46 -14.41
N ARG A 313 15.91 14.78 -13.33
CA ARG A 313 17.12 15.11 -12.57
C ARG A 313 18.38 14.99 -13.41
N GLN A 314 18.48 13.98 -14.27
CA GLN A 314 19.61 13.83 -15.19
C GLN A 314 19.63 14.92 -16.26
N PHE A 315 18.48 15.30 -16.79
CA PHE A 315 18.36 16.41 -17.73
C PHE A 315 18.80 17.72 -17.08
N ALA A 316 18.35 18.01 -15.85
CA ALA A 316 18.74 19.21 -15.12
C ALA A 316 20.27 19.34 -14.93
N GLN A 317 20.98 18.21 -14.83
CA GLN A 317 22.43 18.17 -14.66
C GLN A 317 23.21 18.23 -15.98
N SER A 318 22.78 17.50 -17.00
CA SER A 318 23.54 17.28 -18.23
C SER A 318 22.99 18.00 -19.46
N ARG A 319 21.80 18.60 -19.34
CA ARG A 319 21.01 19.16 -20.45
C ARG A 319 20.75 18.19 -21.60
N THR A 320 20.87 16.89 -21.33
CA THR A 320 20.65 15.81 -22.29
C THR A 320 19.64 14.82 -21.72
N TRP A 321 18.62 14.48 -22.51
CA TRP A 321 17.59 13.54 -22.08
C TRP A 321 18.05 12.10 -22.16
N ASN A 322 17.93 11.39 -21.04
CA ASN A 322 17.97 9.94 -21.04
C ASN A 322 16.57 9.38 -21.39
N LYS A 323 16.36 9.15 -22.68
CA LYS A 323 15.06 8.67 -23.20
C LYS A 323 14.67 7.29 -22.68
N ALA A 324 15.64 6.46 -22.28
CA ALA A 324 15.34 5.14 -21.70
C ALA A 324 14.53 5.28 -20.39
N TYR A 325 14.81 6.29 -19.58
CA TYR A 325 14.03 6.57 -18.38
C TYR A 325 12.64 7.17 -18.67
N LEU A 326 12.51 8.00 -19.71
CA LEU A 326 11.19 8.47 -20.15
C LEU A 326 10.32 7.29 -20.60
N VAL A 327 10.88 6.43 -21.46
CA VAL A 327 10.21 5.22 -21.96
C VAL A 327 9.87 4.27 -20.82
N ALA A 328 10.83 3.94 -19.94
CA ALA A 328 10.60 3.04 -18.82
C ALA A 328 9.56 3.58 -17.84
N GLY A 329 9.58 4.89 -17.58
CA GLY A 329 8.60 5.54 -16.72
C GLY A 329 7.18 5.46 -17.30
N SER A 330 7.03 5.81 -18.58
CA SER A 330 5.75 5.78 -19.27
C SER A 330 5.23 4.36 -19.46
N PHE A 331 6.10 3.42 -19.82
CA PHE A 331 5.75 2.00 -19.94
C PHE A 331 5.24 1.44 -18.61
N SER A 332 5.93 1.77 -17.50
CA SER A 332 5.51 1.34 -16.16
C SER A 332 4.13 1.88 -15.81
N ILE A 333 3.87 3.19 -15.99
CA ILE A 333 2.55 3.77 -15.69
C ILE A 333 1.47 3.21 -16.62
N ALA A 334 1.78 2.99 -17.90
CA ALA A 334 0.85 2.42 -18.84
C ALA A 334 0.43 0.98 -18.45
N LEU A 335 1.35 0.15 -17.93
CA LEU A 335 1.05 -1.20 -17.44
C LEU A 335 -0.04 -1.23 -16.37
N THR A 336 -0.24 -0.13 -15.63
CA THR A 336 -1.33 -0.04 -14.64
C THR A 336 -2.72 -0.23 -15.25
N LEU A 337 -2.91 0.07 -16.55
CA LEU A 337 -4.14 -0.22 -17.29
C LEU A 337 -4.51 -1.71 -17.26
N GLY A 338 -3.51 -2.59 -17.31
CA GLY A 338 -3.70 -4.02 -17.24
C GLY A 338 -3.63 -4.59 -15.82
N CYS A 339 -3.40 -3.77 -14.79
CA CYS A 339 -3.43 -4.17 -13.38
C CYS A 339 -4.71 -3.66 -12.72
N ARG A 340 -4.83 -2.33 -12.59
CA ARG A 340 -5.92 -1.62 -11.92
C ARG A 340 -6.10 -0.25 -12.60
N PRO A 341 -6.99 -0.14 -13.61
CA PRO A 341 -6.97 0.94 -14.60
C PRO A 341 -6.98 2.36 -14.05
N GLN A 342 -7.61 2.61 -12.91
CA GLN A 342 -7.65 3.94 -12.28
C GLN A 342 -6.27 4.47 -11.87
N PHE A 343 -5.26 3.60 -11.70
CA PHE A 343 -3.90 4.03 -11.39
C PHE A 343 -3.22 4.70 -12.61
N VAL A 344 -3.76 4.55 -13.83
CA VAL A 344 -3.24 5.22 -15.02
C VAL A 344 -3.26 6.74 -14.87
N LEU A 345 -4.16 7.28 -14.02
CA LEU A 345 -4.25 8.71 -13.71
C LEU A 345 -2.96 9.27 -13.09
N ALA A 346 -2.06 8.41 -12.58
CA ALA A 346 -0.72 8.82 -12.19
C ALA A 346 0.07 9.45 -13.35
N CYS A 347 -0.31 9.21 -14.61
CA CYS A 347 0.30 9.86 -15.77
C CYS A 347 0.15 11.39 -15.74
N LEU A 348 -0.89 11.91 -15.07
CA LEU A 348 -1.11 13.34 -14.89
C LEU A 348 0.00 13.99 -14.05
N LEU A 349 0.73 13.21 -13.25
CA LEU A 349 1.90 13.69 -12.51
C LEU A 349 3.09 14.03 -13.43
N ALA A 350 3.07 13.62 -14.71
CA ALA A 350 4.05 14.07 -15.69
C ALA A 350 4.06 15.61 -15.81
N PHE A 351 2.89 16.26 -15.76
CA PHE A 351 2.78 17.71 -15.90
C PHE A 351 3.52 18.48 -14.79
N PRO A 352 3.30 18.23 -13.49
CA PRO A 352 4.09 18.88 -12.44
C PRO A 352 5.54 18.40 -12.38
N ILE A 353 5.85 17.16 -12.79
CA ILE A 353 7.25 16.66 -12.78
C ILE A 353 8.10 17.36 -13.83
N PHE A 354 7.58 17.55 -15.04
CA PHE A 354 8.28 18.13 -16.20
C PHE A 354 7.82 19.56 -16.53
N PHE A 355 7.28 20.29 -15.54
CA PHE A 355 6.59 21.56 -15.77
C PHE A 355 7.49 22.60 -16.44
N ASP A 356 8.72 22.75 -15.96
CA ASP A 356 9.67 23.73 -16.48
C ASP A 356 10.19 23.31 -17.86
N GLU A 357 10.36 22.01 -18.10
CA GLU A 357 10.78 21.43 -19.37
C GLU A 357 9.71 21.59 -20.46
N ILE A 358 8.43 21.41 -20.10
CA ILE A 358 7.31 21.69 -20.99
C ILE A 358 7.31 23.17 -21.40
N LYS A 359 7.51 24.10 -20.45
CA LYS A 359 7.64 25.54 -20.76
C LYS A 359 8.84 25.86 -21.65
N GLN A 360 9.96 25.16 -21.43
CA GLN A 360 11.17 25.28 -22.23
C GLN A 360 11.04 24.63 -23.62
N ARG A 361 9.87 24.07 -23.97
CA ARG A 361 9.58 23.39 -25.23
C ARG A 361 10.43 22.13 -25.45
N GLU A 362 10.87 21.49 -24.37
CA GLU A 362 11.51 20.15 -24.41
C GLU A 362 10.50 19.03 -24.71
N PHE A 363 9.21 19.32 -24.58
CA PHE A 363 8.08 18.47 -24.94
C PHE A 363 7.08 19.26 -25.78
N PHE A 364 6.21 18.55 -26.52
CA PHE A 364 5.14 19.13 -27.35
C PHE A 364 5.62 20.19 -28.34
N SER A 365 6.83 20.03 -28.89
CA SER A 365 7.44 20.93 -29.86
C SER A 365 8.19 20.15 -30.93
N VAL A 366 8.54 20.78 -32.06
CA VAL A 366 9.34 20.15 -33.12
C VAL A 366 10.69 19.68 -32.58
N ARG A 367 11.31 20.44 -31.66
CA ARG A 367 12.59 20.05 -31.01
C ARG A 367 12.40 18.93 -29.99
N GLY A 368 11.28 18.97 -29.24
CA GLY A 368 10.94 18.03 -28.18
C GLY A 368 10.16 16.79 -28.64
N ILE A 369 9.99 16.59 -29.94
CA ILE A 369 9.11 15.55 -30.48
C ILE A 369 9.54 14.16 -30.03
N TRP A 370 10.85 13.89 -30.01
CA TRP A 370 11.37 12.60 -29.58
C TRP A 370 11.17 12.32 -28.09
N ASN A 371 11.17 13.36 -27.25
CA ASN A 371 10.86 13.21 -25.83
C ASN A 371 9.36 12.97 -25.63
N THR A 372 8.54 13.63 -26.44
CA THR A 372 7.08 13.44 -26.44
C THR A 372 6.71 12.05 -26.91
N LEU A 373 7.34 11.56 -27.98
CA LEU A 373 7.17 10.19 -28.47
C LEU A 373 7.68 9.16 -27.45
N ALA A 374 8.81 9.42 -26.77
CA ALA A 374 9.30 8.58 -25.69
C ALA A 374 8.29 8.45 -24.53
N VAL A 375 7.37 9.40 -24.37
CA VAL A 375 6.29 9.33 -23.39
C VAL A 375 5.04 8.68 -23.96
N ILE A 376 4.56 9.10 -25.14
CA ILE A 376 3.27 8.67 -25.71
C ILE A 376 3.33 7.24 -26.27
N VAL A 377 4.39 6.87 -26.98
CA VAL A 377 4.48 5.57 -27.67
C VAL A 377 4.36 4.39 -26.70
N PRO A 378 5.00 4.39 -25.51
CA PRO A 378 4.79 3.34 -24.52
C PRO A 378 3.33 3.19 -24.06
N PHE A 379 2.57 4.29 -23.93
CA PHE A 379 1.14 4.21 -23.62
C PHE A 379 0.37 3.55 -24.74
N LEU A 380 0.65 3.89 -26.00
CA LEU A 380 -0.02 3.26 -27.15
C LEU A 380 0.28 1.77 -27.25
N ILE A 381 1.52 1.36 -27.01
CA ILE A 381 1.96 -0.05 -27.02
C ILE A 381 1.19 -0.88 -25.99
N ILE A 382 0.85 -0.33 -24.84
CA ILE A 382 0.08 -1.04 -23.80
C ILE A 382 -1.43 -0.87 -24.00
N LEU A 383 -1.90 0.32 -24.35
CA LEU A 383 -3.32 0.61 -24.50
C LEU A 383 -3.93 -0.20 -25.65
N ALA A 384 -3.25 -0.33 -26.78
CA ALA A 384 -3.75 -1.06 -27.94
C ALA A 384 -4.11 -2.53 -27.64
N PRO A 385 -3.20 -3.38 -27.09
CA PRO A 385 -3.54 -4.76 -26.76
C PRO A 385 -4.58 -4.86 -25.64
N ILE A 386 -4.58 -3.94 -24.66
CA ILE A 386 -5.61 -3.93 -23.61
C ILE A 386 -6.99 -3.57 -24.18
N ALA A 387 -7.08 -2.56 -25.06
CA ALA A 387 -8.30 -2.17 -25.73
C ALA A 387 -8.85 -3.31 -26.59
N TRP A 388 -7.97 -4.00 -27.35
CA TRP A 388 -8.34 -5.19 -28.11
C TRP A 388 -8.84 -6.32 -27.19
N TYR A 389 -8.12 -6.61 -26.11
CA TYR A 389 -8.50 -7.62 -25.11
C TYR A 389 -9.85 -7.33 -24.45
N ASN A 390 -10.18 -6.05 -24.23
CA ASN A 390 -11.49 -5.64 -23.72
C ASN A 390 -12.58 -5.76 -24.79
N GLN A 391 -12.30 -5.33 -26.02
CA GLN A 391 -13.22 -5.46 -27.15
C GLN A 391 -13.60 -6.93 -27.40
N ALA A 392 -12.64 -7.84 -27.34
CA ALA A 392 -12.85 -9.26 -27.57
C ALA A 392 -13.64 -9.95 -26.44
N ARG A 393 -13.60 -9.44 -25.20
CA ARG A 393 -14.34 -10.01 -24.06
C ARG A 393 -15.72 -9.41 -23.86
N PHE A 394 -15.87 -8.13 -24.14
CA PHE A 394 -17.02 -7.34 -23.67
C PHE A 394 -17.66 -6.50 -24.78
N GLY A 395 -17.24 -6.67 -26.02
CA GLY A 395 -17.73 -5.88 -27.16
C GLY A 395 -17.39 -4.38 -27.09
N SER A 396 -16.55 -3.96 -26.13
CA SER A 396 -16.15 -2.56 -25.95
C SER A 396 -14.71 -2.42 -25.48
N TRP A 397 -13.92 -1.66 -26.25
CA TRP A 397 -12.55 -1.26 -25.95
C TRP A 397 -12.33 -0.52 -24.61
N THR A 398 -13.36 0.13 -24.05
CA THR A 398 -13.26 0.86 -22.77
C THR A 398 -13.86 0.11 -21.57
N ASN A 399 -14.49 -1.05 -21.81
CA ASN A 399 -15.10 -1.83 -20.74
C ASN A 399 -14.11 -2.85 -20.18
N PHE A 400 -13.78 -2.74 -18.89
CA PHE A 400 -12.85 -3.66 -18.21
C PHE A 400 -13.55 -4.85 -17.54
N GLY A 401 -14.89 -4.93 -17.62
CA GLY A 401 -15.70 -6.03 -17.08
C GLY A 401 -16.26 -5.80 -15.69
N ALA A 402 -15.92 -4.68 -15.03
CA ALA A 402 -16.37 -4.40 -13.67
C ALA A 402 -17.90 -4.28 -13.54
N SER A 403 -18.58 -3.80 -14.59
CA SER A 403 -20.05 -3.72 -14.64
C SER A 403 -20.72 -5.09 -14.67
N TYR A 404 -20.01 -6.12 -15.13
CA TYR A 404 -20.54 -7.48 -15.27
C TYR A 404 -20.19 -8.37 -14.08
N ASN A 405 -19.67 -7.80 -13.00
CA ASN A 405 -19.21 -8.57 -11.84
C ASN A 405 -20.41 -9.18 -11.07
N ILE A 406 -20.37 -10.48 -10.82
CA ILE A 406 -21.32 -11.17 -9.93
C ILE A 406 -20.95 -10.85 -8.49
N THR A 407 -21.63 -9.86 -7.92
CA THR A 407 -21.32 -9.33 -6.59
C THR A 407 -22.57 -8.94 -5.82
N GLY A 408 -22.40 -8.25 -4.68
CA GLY A 408 -23.49 -7.88 -3.76
C GLY A 408 -24.31 -6.67 -4.19
N GLY A 409 -24.01 -6.08 -5.34
CA GLY A 409 -24.76 -5.01 -5.93
C GLY A 409 -24.80 -5.17 -7.44
N ASP A 410 -25.90 -4.75 -8.05
CA ASP A 410 -26.00 -4.66 -9.51
C ASP A 410 -25.13 -3.50 -10.00
N MET A 411 -24.00 -3.85 -10.63
CA MET A 411 -23.03 -2.89 -11.14
C MET A 411 -23.43 -2.31 -12.51
N THR A 412 -24.42 -2.90 -13.19
CA THR A 412 -24.91 -2.39 -14.49
C THR A 412 -25.83 -1.19 -14.32
N SER A 413 -26.58 -1.14 -13.22
CA SER A 413 -27.46 -0.02 -12.89
C SER A 413 -26.76 1.12 -12.13
N TYR A 414 -25.45 1.01 -11.88
CA TYR A 414 -24.71 2.01 -11.13
C TYR A 414 -24.47 3.30 -11.93
N THR A 415 -25.04 4.41 -11.45
CA THR A 415 -24.87 5.74 -12.06
C THR A 415 -23.84 6.59 -11.32
N PHE A 416 -22.95 7.25 -12.06
CA PHE A 416 -22.05 8.26 -11.48
C PHE A 416 -22.83 9.52 -11.08
N SER A 417 -22.82 9.84 -9.79
CA SER A 417 -23.36 11.10 -9.27
C SER A 417 -22.22 11.97 -8.79
N ALA A 418 -21.99 13.10 -9.48
CA ALA A 418 -20.95 14.06 -9.11
C ALA A 418 -21.11 14.54 -7.65
N ALA A 419 -22.36 14.74 -7.20
CA ALA A 419 -22.65 15.11 -5.81
C ALA A 419 -22.23 14.02 -4.82
N LYS A 420 -22.55 12.74 -5.07
CA LYS A 420 -22.12 11.62 -4.22
C LYS A 420 -20.59 11.47 -4.21
N ILE A 421 -19.95 11.59 -5.38
CA ILE A 421 -18.49 11.52 -5.50
C ILE A 421 -17.84 12.64 -4.69
N MET A 422 -18.36 13.88 -4.80
CA MET A 422 -17.85 15.01 -4.04
C MET A 422 -18.02 14.81 -2.53
N ILE A 423 -19.17 14.30 -2.08
CA ILE A 423 -19.39 14.00 -0.66
C ILE A 423 -18.44 12.91 -0.18
N GLN A 424 -18.27 11.81 -0.93
CA GLN A 424 -17.31 10.77 -0.54
C GLN A 424 -15.87 11.26 -0.54
N PHE A 425 -15.51 12.14 -1.47
CA PHE A 425 -14.21 12.78 -1.49
C PHE A 425 -13.97 13.61 -0.22
N LEU A 426 -14.96 14.43 0.18
CA LEU A 426 -14.89 15.23 1.40
C LEU A 426 -14.85 14.36 2.66
N GLU A 427 -15.67 13.31 2.72
CA GLU A 427 -15.67 12.36 3.84
C GLU A 427 -14.32 11.66 3.96
N TYR A 428 -13.80 11.13 2.85
CA TYR A 428 -12.51 10.43 2.84
C TYR A 428 -11.35 11.31 3.34
N LEU A 429 -11.34 12.60 2.98
CA LEU A 429 -10.25 13.51 3.35
C LEU A 429 -10.42 14.17 4.73
N PHE A 430 -11.65 14.49 5.13
CA PHE A 430 -11.91 15.37 6.26
C PHE A 430 -12.72 14.74 7.39
N LEU A 431 -13.33 13.57 7.21
CA LEU A 431 -14.09 12.91 8.27
C LEU A 431 -13.12 12.39 9.35
N PRO A 432 -13.18 12.91 10.59
CA PRO A 432 -12.32 12.45 11.65
C PRO A 432 -12.77 11.08 12.16
N PHE A 433 -11.88 10.39 12.87
CA PHE A 433 -12.27 9.24 13.66
C PHE A 433 -13.08 9.69 14.89
N GLN A 434 -13.98 8.83 15.35
CA GLN A 434 -14.73 9.01 16.59
C GLN A 434 -13.99 8.33 17.73
N LEU A 435 -13.84 9.03 18.87
CA LEU A 435 -13.39 8.41 20.11
C LEU A 435 -14.58 7.73 20.80
N ILE A 436 -14.38 6.49 21.21
CA ILE A 436 -15.39 5.70 21.94
C ILE A 436 -14.83 5.25 23.29
N SER A 437 -15.71 4.97 24.25
CA SER A 437 -15.32 4.61 25.62
C SER A 437 -14.90 3.15 25.78
N SER A 438 -15.17 2.30 24.78
CA SER A 438 -14.77 0.90 24.75
C SER A 438 -13.61 0.69 23.77
N PHE A 439 -12.72 -0.24 24.09
CA PHE A 439 -11.67 -0.68 23.18
C PHE A 439 -12.27 -1.09 21.81
N PRO A 440 -11.72 -0.66 20.66
CA PRO A 440 -10.39 -0.06 20.44
C PRO A 440 -10.28 1.46 20.67
N TYR A 441 -11.25 2.08 21.34
CA TYR A 441 -11.31 3.52 21.68
C TYR A 441 -11.41 4.48 20.50
N ILE A 442 -11.34 3.95 19.29
CA ILE A 442 -11.42 4.67 18.03
C ILE A 442 -12.40 3.90 17.14
N SER A 443 -13.37 4.58 16.55
CA SER A 443 -14.30 4.01 15.57
C SER A 443 -14.46 4.93 14.37
N THR A 444 -14.92 4.36 13.25
CA THR A 444 -15.39 5.13 12.10
C THR A 444 -16.73 5.77 12.43
N ILE A 445 -16.97 6.97 11.87
CA ILE A 445 -18.29 7.61 11.93
C ILE A 445 -19.19 6.87 10.93
N ASN A 446 -20.06 5.98 11.43
CA ASN A 446 -20.89 5.11 10.59
C ASN A 446 -22.16 5.79 10.04
N THR A 447 -22.47 7.00 10.50
CA THR A 447 -23.63 7.80 10.06
C THR A 447 -23.16 9.21 9.75
N SER A 448 -22.87 9.48 8.48
CA SER A 448 -22.70 10.85 8.00
C SER A 448 -24.07 11.49 7.78
N PRO A 449 -24.41 12.58 8.49
CA PRO A 449 -25.65 13.33 8.23
C PRO A 449 -25.72 13.89 6.81
N LEU A 450 -24.58 14.05 6.13
CA LEU A 450 -24.49 14.57 4.76
C LEU A 450 -25.00 13.55 3.73
N LEU A 451 -24.69 12.27 3.90
CA LEU A 451 -25.22 11.20 3.06
C LEU A 451 -26.71 10.92 3.33
N GLN A 452 -27.16 11.06 4.58
CA GLN A 452 -28.58 10.88 4.94
C GLN A 452 -29.51 11.92 4.28
N LYS A 453 -28.99 13.11 3.93
CA LYS A 453 -29.74 14.16 3.24
C LYS A 453 -29.90 13.93 1.73
N LEU A 454 -29.26 12.91 1.16
CA LEU A 454 -29.44 12.54 -0.24
C LEU A 454 -30.55 11.47 -0.36
N PRO A 455 -31.59 11.68 -1.19
CA PRO A 455 -32.81 10.86 -1.17
C PRO A 455 -32.67 9.36 -1.46
N ASN A 456 -31.48 8.83 -1.78
CA ASN A 456 -31.27 7.43 -2.22
C ASN A 456 -30.04 6.75 -1.59
N ALA A 457 -29.63 7.13 -0.37
CA ALA A 457 -28.38 6.65 0.25
C ALA A 457 -28.47 5.29 0.99
N ILE A 458 -29.60 4.58 0.91
CA ILE A 458 -29.86 3.42 1.78
C ILE A 458 -29.16 2.12 1.30
N HIS A 459 -28.77 2.00 0.03
CA HIS A 459 -28.37 0.70 -0.54
C HIS A 459 -26.87 0.37 -0.64
N GLN A 460 -25.95 1.16 -0.07
CA GLN A 460 -24.50 0.87 -0.17
C GLN A 460 -23.76 0.83 1.17
N ARG A 461 -24.31 0.09 2.13
CA ARG A 461 -23.70 -0.08 3.47
C ARG A 461 -22.57 -1.13 3.53
N ALA A 462 -22.40 -1.98 2.50
CA ALA A 462 -21.39 -3.04 2.50
C ALA A 462 -20.00 -2.60 1.96
N LEU A 463 -19.95 -1.67 1.01
CA LEU A 463 -18.71 -1.17 0.40
C LEU A 463 -17.88 -0.25 1.32
N LEU A 464 -18.54 0.43 2.26
CA LEU A 464 -17.91 1.39 3.17
C LEU A 464 -17.06 0.73 4.28
N ARG A 465 -17.19 -0.58 4.51
CA ARG A 465 -16.39 -1.30 5.52
C ARG A 465 -14.94 -1.57 5.09
N TRP A 466 -14.60 -1.36 3.82
CA TRP A 466 -13.32 -1.80 3.24
C TRP A 466 -12.37 -0.67 2.80
N ILE A 467 -12.73 0.62 2.93
CA ILE A 467 -11.98 1.74 2.30
C ILE A 467 -11.50 2.80 3.31
N HIS A 468 -11.31 2.47 4.59
CA HIS A 468 -11.03 3.51 5.60
C HIS A 468 -9.68 3.35 6.30
N VAL A 469 -8.67 4.01 5.73
CA VAL A 469 -7.54 4.59 6.48
C VAL A 469 -7.28 6.02 5.98
N PRO A 470 -7.34 7.07 6.82
CA PRO A 470 -7.15 8.45 6.37
C PRO A 470 -5.65 8.84 6.34
N HIS A 471 -5.08 9.01 5.14
CA HIS A 471 -3.68 9.42 4.95
C HIS A 471 -3.49 10.93 4.65
N ALA A 472 -4.57 11.70 4.53
CA ALA A 472 -4.53 13.09 4.03
C ALA A 472 -3.82 14.09 4.96
N ARG A 473 -3.85 13.89 6.29
CA ARG A 473 -3.20 14.81 7.25
C ARG A 473 -1.66 14.75 7.21
N TYR A 474 -1.07 13.64 6.78
CA TYR A 474 0.37 13.52 6.64
C TYR A 474 0.91 14.25 5.40
N ALA A 475 0.17 14.26 4.29
CA ALA A 475 0.61 14.94 3.06
C ALA A 475 0.61 16.48 3.20
N LEU A 476 -0.42 17.05 3.86
CA LEU A 476 -0.52 18.50 4.03
C LEU A 476 0.50 19.06 5.04
N SER A 477 0.83 18.27 6.07
CA SER A 477 1.89 18.62 7.04
C SER A 477 3.30 18.48 6.44
N LEU A 478 3.52 17.48 5.59
CA LEU A 478 4.77 17.34 4.81
C LEU A 478 4.95 18.49 3.80
N TRP A 479 3.90 18.89 3.07
CA TRP A 479 3.97 20.00 2.13
C TRP A 479 4.29 21.34 2.82
N THR A 480 3.67 21.61 3.97
CA THR A 480 3.92 22.83 4.75
C THR A 480 5.29 22.83 5.43
N ALA A 481 5.80 21.67 5.85
CA ALA A 481 7.17 21.51 6.37
C ALA A 481 8.23 21.71 5.27
N VAL A 482 8.02 21.14 4.08
CA VAL A 482 8.93 21.31 2.92
C VAL A 482 8.96 22.76 2.44
N LYS A 483 7.82 23.46 2.43
CA LYS A 483 7.76 24.88 2.03
C LYS A 483 8.41 25.83 3.04
N LYS A 484 8.49 25.45 4.33
CA LYS A 484 9.21 26.21 5.37
C LYS A 484 10.71 25.94 5.39
N ALA A 485 11.17 24.80 4.86
CA ALA A 485 12.58 24.41 4.84
C ALA A 485 13.34 24.83 3.57
N ALA A 486 12.64 25.34 2.55
CA ALA A 486 13.30 25.90 1.37
C ALA A 486 13.94 27.27 1.71
N PRO A 487 15.25 27.47 1.45
CA PRO A 487 15.83 28.80 1.52
C PRO A 487 15.12 29.68 0.48
N ARG A 488 14.57 30.81 0.92
CA ARG A 488 14.04 31.82 0.00
C ARG A 488 15.22 32.43 -0.79
N PRO A 489 14.99 32.83 -2.05
CA PRO A 489 16.04 33.42 -2.88
C PRO A 489 16.70 34.63 -2.22
#